data_AF-A0A2R7T9F2-F1
#
_entry.id   AF-A0A2R7T9F2-F1
#
_cell.length_a   1.000
_cell.length_b   1.000
_cell.length_c   1.000
_cell.angle_alpha   90.00
_cell.angle_beta   90.00
_cell.angle_gamma   90.00
#
_symmetry.space_group_name_H-M   'P 1'
#
loop_
_entity.id
_entity.type
_entity.pdbx_description
1 polymer ?
#
loop_
_entity_poly.entity_id
_entity_poly.type
_entity_poly.pdbx_seq_one_letter_code
_entity_poly.pdbx_strand_id
1 'polypeptide(L)'
;MPLPESERTRVGCNALGERQHSGNCVGGGAVLGGAVWDCQHNFRIHIGPLDARAFAALLPDGDSLPRIIPLVLHYVGEELHWDLRLVLKRDQVRPTRLGQHGRLGWTSWLGQANRPRDAHLVLTPGPAMQRMLKTRRSAGAAPQN
;
A
#
# COMPACT_ATOMS: atom_id res chain seq x y z
N MET A 1 -6.97 -4.61 -8.06
CA MET A 1 -8.22 -3.99 -7.58
C MET A 1 -9.26 -5.07 -7.31
N PRO A 2 -9.89 -5.12 -6.12
CA PRO A 2 -10.96 -6.09 -5.86
C PRO A 2 -12.20 -5.75 -6.71
N LEU A 3 -12.81 -6.77 -7.30
CA LEU A 3 -14.06 -6.64 -8.06
C LEU A 3 -15.26 -6.64 -7.10
N PRO A 4 -16.15 -5.64 -7.19
CA PRO A 4 -17.46 -5.66 -6.54
C PRO A 4 -18.23 -6.94 -6.89
N GLU A 5 -19.06 -7.43 -5.98
CA GLU A 5 -19.81 -8.67 -6.22
C GLU A 5 -20.77 -8.57 -7.41
N SER A 6 -21.29 -7.37 -7.68
CA SER A 6 -22.12 -7.05 -8.85
C SER A 6 -21.40 -7.19 -10.19
N GLU A 7 -20.06 -7.14 -10.20
CA GLU A 7 -19.24 -7.21 -11.42
C GLU A 7 -18.62 -8.60 -11.63
N ARG A 8 -19.00 -9.59 -10.81
CA ARG A 8 -18.51 -10.97 -10.90
C ARG A 8 -19.38 -11.79 -11.83
N THR A 9 -18.92 -12.00 -13.05
CA THR A 9 -19.56 -12.91 -14.00
C THR A 9 -19.30 -14.36 -13.61
N ARG A 10 -20.35 -15.19 -13.58
CA ARG A 10 -20.22 -16.66 -13.44
C ARG A 10 -20.29 -17.31 -14.81
N VAL A 11 -19.34 -18.17 -15.12
CA VAL A 11 -19.35 -18.99 -16.34
C VAL A 11 -20.13 -20.27 -16.03
N GLY A 12 -21.32 -20.41 -16.62
CA GLY A 12 -22.17 -21.58 -16.44
C GLY A 12 -23.51 -21.42 -17.17
N CYS A 13 -24.09 -22.53 -17.61
CA CYS A 13 -25.42 -22.59 -18.22
C CYS A 13 -26.47 -21.92 -17.31
N ASN A 14 -27.41 -21.19 -17.90
CA ASN A 14 -28.61 -20.77 -17.18
C ASN A 14 -29.44 -22.02 -16.80
N ALA A 15 -30.37 -21.88 -15.85
CA ALA A 15 -31.23 -22.97 -15.36
C ALA A 15 -32.07 -23.67 -16.47
N LEU A 16 -32.09 -23.11 -17.68
CA LEU A 16 -32.81 -23.60 -18.86
C LEU A 16 -31.91 -24.35 -19.86
N GLY A 17 -30.62 -24.54 -19.57
CA GLY A 17 -29.71 -25.31 -20.41
C GLY A 17 -29.31 -24.62 -21.73
N GLU A 18 -29.63 -23.35 -21.91
CA GLU A 18 -29.24 -22.59 -23.10
C GLU A 18 -27.77 -22.15 -22.99
N ARG A 19 -27.03 -22.27 -24.10
CA ARG A 19 -25.67 -21.73 -24.19
C ARG A 19 -25.76 -20.20 -24.11
N GLN A 20 -25.32 -19.64 -22.99
CA GLN A 20 -25.16 -18.18 -22.87
C GLN A 20 -24.25 -17.67 -24.00
N HIS A 21 -24.58 -16.47 -24.50
CA HIS A 21 -23.85 -15.76 -25.55
C HIS A 21 -22.32 -15.85 -25.35
N SER A 22 -21.63 -16.10 -26.46
CA SER A 22 -20.18 -16.35 -26.58
C SER A 22 -19.24 -15.24 -26.10
N GLY A 23 -19.76 -14.19 -25.45
CA GLY A 23 -18.96 -13.07 -24.91
C GLY A 23 -18.39 -13.33 -23.50
N ASN A 24 -18.93 -14.29 -22.74
CA ASN A 24 -18.49 -14.59 -21.37
C ASN A 24 -17.47 -15.74 -21.32
N CYS A 25 -16.51 -15.74 -22.26
CA CYS A 25 -15.41 -16.69 -22.27
C CYS A 25 -14.17 -16.09 -21.57
N VAL A 26 -13.49 -16.94 -20.80
CA VAL A 26 -12.18 -16.60 -20.21
C VAL A 26 -11.21 -16.31 -21.37
N GLY A 27 -10.61 -15.13 -21.37
CA GLY A 27 -9.69 -14.68 -22.43
C GLY A 27 -10.33 -13.82 -23.53
N GLY A 28 -11.66 -13.65 -23.56
CA GLY A 28 -12.36 -12.74 -24.49
C GLY A 28 -12.90 -11.47 -23.82
N GLY A 29 -13.47 -11.59 -22.62
CA GLY A 29 -14.02 -10.46 -21.86
C GLY A 29 -14.34 -10.77 -20.40
N ALA A 30 -14.35 -12.06 -20.00
CA ALA A 30 -14.51 -12.46 -18.62
C ALA A 30 -13.15 -12.52 -17.91
N VAL A 31 -13.01 -11.82 -16.78
CA VAL A 31 -11.87 -11.95 -15.88
C VAL A 31 -12.17 -13.00 -14.82
N LEU A 32 -11.23 -13.92 -14.60
CA LEU A 32 -11.36 -14.98 -13.62
C LEU A 32 -10.93 -14.48 -12.23
N GLY A 33 -11.82 -14.54 -11.24
CA GLY A 33 -11.51 -14.29 -9.83
C GLY A 33 -12.15 -13.03 -9.25
N GLY A 34 -11.81 -12.73 -8.00
CA GLY A 34 -12.38 -11.60 -7.24
C GLY A 34 -11.61 -10.28 -7.39
N ALA A 35 -10.61 -10.20 -8.28
CA ALA A 35 -9.78 -9.02 -8.47
C ALA A 35 -9.21 -8.95 -9.88
N VAL A 36 -9.07 -7.73 -10.41
CA VAL A 36 -8.42 -7.45 -11.69
C VAL A 36 -7.11 -6.70 -11.48
N TRP A 37 -6.20 -6.85 -12.45
CA TRP A 37 -5.02 -6.01 -12.55
C TRP A 37 -5.43 -4.63 -13.04
N ASP A 38 -5.10 -3.59 -12.28
CA ASP A 38 -5.23 -2.20 -12.69
C ASP A 38 -3.82 -1.60 -12.78
N CYS A 39 -3.36 -1.36 -14.00
CA CYS A 39 -2.08 -0.74 -14.29
C CYS A 39 -2.19 0.73 -14.67
N GLN A 40 -3.41 1.26 -14.86
CA GLN A 40 -3.64 2.58 -15.47
C GLN A 40 -3.81 3.68 -14.41
N HIS A 41 -4.28 3.34 -13.21
CA HIS A 41 -4.65 4.33 -12.19
C HIS A 41 -3.76 4.31 -10.94
N ASN A 42 -2.57 3.70 -11.02
CA ASN A 42 -1.66 3.63 -9.88
C ASN A 42 -0.22 4.02 -10.25
N PHE A 43 0.39 4.90 -9.45
CA PHE A 43 1.81 5.20 -9.54
C PHE A 43 2.51 5.03 -8.19
N ARG A 44 3.81 4.74 -8.22
CA ARG A 44 4.60 4.49 -7.01
C ARG A 44 5.73 5.49 -6.89
N ILE A 45 5.78 6.18 -5.76
CA ILE A 45 6.87 7.09 -5.44
C ILE A 45 7.96 6.30 -4.73
N HIS A 46 9.17 6.30 -5.30
CA HIS A 46 10.34 5.65 -4.72
C HIS A 46 11.14 6.67 -3.91
N ILE A 47 11.35 6.39 -2.63
CA ILE A 47 12.15 7.23 -1.74
C ILE A 47 13.31 6.41 -1.18
N GLY A 48 14.52 6.75 -1.59
CA GLY A 48 15.74 6.22 -0.99
C GLY A 48 16.91 6.09 -1.98
N PRO A 49 18.02 5.47 -1.54
CA PRO A 49 18.18 4.72 -0.29
C PRO A 49 18.38 5.61 0.96
N LEU A 50 17.58 5.36 1.99
CA LEU A 50 17.47 6.12 3.23
C LEU A 50 18.31 5.50 4.35
N ASP A 51 18.76 6.34 5.29
CA ASP A 51 19.23 5.85 6.59
C ASP A 51 18.07 5.45 7.51
N ALA A 52 18.39 4.82 8.66
CA ALA A 52 17.38 4.35 9.61
C ALA A 52 16.52 5.49 10.19
N ARG A 53 17.07 6.70 10.35
CA ARG A 53 16.36 7.84 10.94
C ARG A 53 15.35 8.42 9.96
N ALA A 54 15.77 8.66 8.71
CA ALA A 54 14.90 9.15 7.64
C ALA A 54 13.82 8.12 7.30
N PHE A 55 14.17 6.83 7.29
CA PHE A 55 13.19 5.76 7.12
C PHE A 55 12.15 5.77 8.25
N ALA A 56 12.57 5.86 9.52
CA ALA A 56 11.66 5.91 10.65
C ALA A 56 10.75 7.16 10.64
N ALA A 57 11.26 8.30 10.20
CA ALA A 57 10.48 9.53 10.09
C ALA A 57 9.37 9.45 9.03
N LEU A 58 9.52 8.57 8.03
CA LEU A 58 8.57 8.34 6.94
C LEU A 58 7.58 7.21 7.23
N LEU A 59 7.69 6.56 8.39
CA LEU A 59 6.69 5.60 8.85
C LEU A 59 5.42 6.32 9.34
N PRO A 60 4.28 5.61 9.46
CA PRO A 60 3.02 6.20 9.89
C PRO A 60 3.03 6.85 11.28
N ASP A 61 3.98 6.46 12.13
CA ASP A 61 4.19 7.05 13.45
C ASP A 61 5.22 8.20 13.46
N GLY A 62 5.91 8.45 12.35
CA GLY A 62 6.90 9.51 12.20
C GLY A 62 6.31 10.82 11.66
N ASP A 63 7.13 11.87 11.68
CA ASP A 63 6.68 13.25 11.42
C ASP A 63 6.71 13.67 9.94
N SER A 64 7.35 12.88 9.07
CA SER A 64 7.54 13.24 7.66
C SER A 64 6.40 12.75 6.77
N LEU A 65 5.83 11.59 7.05
CA LEU A 65 4.73 11.03 6.26
C LEU A 65 3.48 11.95 6.21
N PRO A 66 3.03 12.56 7.33
CA PRO A 66 1.90 13.50 7.31
C PRO A 66 2.13 14.75 6.45
N ARG A 67 3.40 15.10 6.17
CA ARG A 67 3.78 16.26 5.35
C ARG A 67 3.82 15.93 3.86
N ILE A 68 4.16 14.69 3.51
CA ILE A 68 4.24 14.23 2.11
C ILE A 68 2.86 14.03 1.51
N ILE A 69 1.92 13.47 2.26
CA ILE A 69 0.56 13.21 1.76
C ILE A 69 -0.11 14.45 1.14
N PRO A 70 -0.21 15.61 1.82
CA PRO A 70 -0.84 16.80 1.24
C PRO A 70 -0.06 17.32 0.03
N LEU A 71 1.26 17.16 -0.01
CA LEU A 71 2.07 17.53 -1.17
C LEU A 71 1.69 16.68 -2.39
N VAL A 72 1.64 15.36 -2.23
CA VAL A 72 1.27 14.45 -3.33
C VAL A 72 -0.16 14.73 -3.80
N LEU A 73 -1.10 14.90 -2.87
CA LEU A 73 -2.49 15.24 -3.20
C LEU A 73 -2.60 16.59 -3.91
N HIS A 74 -1.77 17.57 -3.56
CA HIS A 74 -1.76 18.88 -4.22
C HIS A 74 -1.30 18.80 -5.68
N TYR A 75 -0.28 17.99 -5.97
CA TYR A 75 0.28 17.89 -7.32
C TYR A 75 -0.49 16.92 -8.23
N VAL A 76 -1.01 15.83 -7.68
CA VAL A 76 -1.59 14.74 -8.46
C VAL A 76 -3.12 14.71 -8.39
N GLY A 77 -3.72 15.35 -7.38
CA GLY A 77 -5.14 15.26 -7.09
C GLY A 77 -5.51 13.95 -6.40
N GLU A 78 -6.81 13.65 -6.36
CA GLU A 78 -7.38 12.46 -5.70
C GLU A 78 -7.73 11.32 -6.67
N GLU A 79 -7.51 11.54 -7.98
CA GLU A 79 -7.97 10.63 -9.05
C GLU A 79 -7.06 9.40 -9.22
N LEU A 80 -5.77 9.53 -8.90
CA LEU A 80 -4.79 8.46 -9.03
C LEU A 80 -4.49 7.84 -7.67
N HIS A 81 -4.53 6.52 -7.62
CA HIS A 81 -4.00 5.77 -6.49
C HIS A 81 -2.48 5.89 -6.48
N TRP A 82 -1.89 5.88 -5.30
CA TRP A 82 -0.45 5.92 -5.17
C TRP A 82 0.06 5.15 -3.97
N ASP A 83 1.28 4.65 -4.09
CA ASP A 83 2.02 3.99 -3.03
C ASP A 83 3.38 4.66 -2.79
N LEU A 84 3.87 4.62 -1.55
CA LEU A 84 5.25 4.96 -1.22
C LEU A 84 6.09 3.71 -1.10
N ARG A 85 7.20 3.65 -1.85
CA ARG A 85 8.25 2.66 -1.64
C ARG A 85 9.43 3.32 -0.95
N LEU A 86 9.58 3.02 0.33
CA LEU A 86 10.72 3.45 1.14
C LEU A 86 11.84 2.42 1.00
N VAL A 87 13.03 2.84 0.62
CA VAL A 87 14.22 1.98 0.51
C VAL A 87 15.16 2.30 1.67
N LEU A 88 15.49 1.31 2.49
CA LEU A 88 16.43 1.39 3.60
C LEU A 88 17.77 0.80 3.18
N LYS A 89 18.85 1.57 3.35
CA LYS A 89 20.21 1.12 3.04
C LYS A 89 20.52 -0.19 3.77
N ARG A 90 21.13 -1.15 3.06
CA ARG A 90 21.44 -2.50 3.57
C ARG A 90 22.22 -2.53 4.88
N ASP A 91 23.13 -1.58 5.10
CA ASP A 91 23.97 -1.44 6.30
C ASP A 91 23.17 -0.94 7.52
N GLN A 92 22.02 -0.31 7.29
CA GLN A 92 21.11 0.19 8.32
C GLN A 92 19.99 -0.78 8.66
N VAL A 93 19.90 -1.92 7.97
CA VAL A 93 18.91 -2.96 8.22
C VAL A 93 19.28 -3.73 9.48
N ARG A 94 18.47 -3.59 10.54
CA ARG A 94 18.61 -4.38 11.77
C ARG A 94 17.75 -5.65 11.71
N PRO A 95 18.32 -6.85 11.93
CA PRO A 95 17.53 -8.07 12.06
C PRO A 95 16.50 -7.95 13.18
N THR A 96 15.29 -8.46 12.97
CA THR A 96 14.24 -8.43 14.00
C THR A 96 14.64 -9.27 15.21
N ARG A 97 14.48 -8.72 16.41
CA ARG A 97 14.66 -9.48 17.65
C ARG A 97 13.46 -9.27 18.56
N LEU A 98 12.77 -10.37 18.84
CA LEU A 98 11.58 -10.37 19.68
C LEU A 98 11.89 -9.76 21.05
N GLY A 99 11.01 -8.88 21.53
CA GLY A 99 11.18 -8.17 22.79
C GLY A 99 12.23 -7.04 22.78
N GLN A 100 12.93 -6.80 21.67
CA GLN A 100 13.92 -5.72 21.56
C GLN A 100 13.52 -4.69 20.51
N HIS A 101 13.43 -5.09 19.24
CA HIS A 101 13.09 -4.18 18.15
C HIS A 101 12.59 -4.92 16.91
N GLY A 102 11.74 -4.21 16.15
CA GLY A 102 11.12 -4.70 14.93
C GLY A 102 9.60 -4.62 15.04
N ARG A 103 9.02 -3.69 14.28
CA ARG A 103 7.58 -3.50 14.18
C ARG A 103 7.05 -4.32 13.02
N LEU A 104 6.12 -5.22 13.32
CA LEU A 104 5.55 -6.11 12.33
C LEU A 104 4.98 -5.30 11.16
N GLY A 105 5.35 -5.68 9.95
CA GLY A 105 4.93 -4.99 8.73
C GLY A 105 5.70 -3.72 8.38
N TRP A 106 6.53 -3.15 9.26
CA TRP A 106 7.28 -1.90 8.99
C TRP A 106 8.80 -2.08 9.08
N THR A 107 9.30 -2.63 10.18
CA THR A 107 10.74 -2.76 10.46
C THR A 107 11.15 -4.17 10.86
N SER A 108 10.26 -5.15 10.69
CA SER A 108 10.55 -6.56 10.99
C SER A 108 11.22 -7.27 9.82
N TRP A 109 12.53 -7.11 9.68
CA TRP A 109 13.34 -7.85 8.72
C TRP A 109 13.79 -9.20 9.29
N LEU A 110 13.52 -10.27 8.56
CA LEU A 110 14.04 -11.61 8.85
C LEU A 110 15.31 -11.86 8.02
N GLY A 111 16.27 -12.58 8.60
CA GLY A 111 17.54 -12.95 7.95
C GLY A 111 18.78 -12.27 8.52
N GLN A 112 19.94 -12.61 7.95
CA GLN A 112 21.26 -12.23 8.46
C GLN A 112 21.58 -10.73 8.30
N ALA A 113 22.46 -10.24 9.18
CA ALA A 113 22.96 -8.85 9.19
C ALA A 113 23.72 -8.47 7.91
N ASN A 114 24.32 -9.43 7.19
CA ASN A 114 25.05 -9.18 5.95
C ASN A 114 24.14 -9.31 4.72
N ARG A 115 23.22 -8.35 4.57
CA ARG A 115 22.24 -8.37 3.49
C ARG A 115 22.88 -7.88 2.17
N PRO A 116 22.75 -8.60 1.04
CA PRO A 116 23.37 -8.19 -0.23
C PRO A 116 22.66 -7.01 -0.90
N ARG A 117 21.40 -6.75 -0.53
CA ARG A 117 20.53 -5.73 -1.13
C ARG A 117 19.84 -4.89 -0.06
N ASP A 118 19.53 -3.65 -0.42
CA ASP A 118 18.72 -2.75 0.39
C ASP A 118 17.35 -3.36 0.71
N ALA A 119 16.81 -3.02 1.88
CA ALA A 119 15.46 -3.40 2.26
C ALA A 119 14.47 -2.37 1.74
N HIS A 120 13.22 -2.77 1.50
CA HIS A 120 12.19 -1.81 1.10
C HIS A 120 10.84 -2.13 1.72
N LEU A 121 10.11 -1.07 2.05
CA LEU A 121 8.75 -1.11 2.57
C LEU A 121 7.84 -0.37 1.61
N VAL A 122 6.69 -0.96 1.31
CA VAL A 122 5.63 -0.28 0.56
C VAL A 122 4.54 0.15 1.53
N LEU A 123 4.26 1.45 1.57
CA LEU A 123 3.15 2.04 2.31
C LEU A 123 2.09 2.47 1.31
N THR A 124 0.88 1.95 1.45
CA THR A 124 -0.28 2.40 0.69
C THR A 124 -1.07 3.41 1.53
N PRO A 125 -1.02 4.71 1.23
CA PRO A 125 -1.80 5.75 1.89
C PRO A 125 -3.28 5.68 1.48
N GLY A 126 -3.92 4.54 1.71
CA GLY A 126 -5.36 4.37 1.51
C GLY A 126 -6.19 5.11 2.56
N PRO A 127 -7.54 5.09 2.44
CA PRO A 127 -8.46 5.82 3.32
C PRO A 127 -8.24 5.52 4.82
N ALA A 128 -7.86 4.28 5.16
CA ALA A 128 -7.56 3.87 6.54
C ALA A 128 -6.33 4.59 7.11
N MET A 129 -5.25 4.70 6.33
CA MET A 129 -4.01 5.39 6.74
C MET A 129 -4.29 6.88 6.93
N GLN A 130 -5.05 7.48 6.02
CA GLN A 130 -5.41 8.90 6.08
C GLN A 130 -6.25 9.23 7.31
N ARG A 131 -7.20 8.36 7.68
CA ARG A 131 -7.98 8.51 8.93
C ARG A 131 -7.09 8.45 10.16
N MET A 132 -6.14 7.52 10.21
CA MET A 132 -5.19 7.38 11.32
C MET A 132 -4.34 8.65 11.51
N LEU A 133 -3.94 9.28 10.40
CA LEU A 133 -3.17 10.53 10.42
C LEU A 133 -4.04 11.75 10.79
N LYS A 134 -5.30 11.79 10.35
CA LYS A 134 -6.27 12.85 10.75
C LYS A 134 -6.56 12.82 12.25
N THR A 135 -6.77 11.64 12.84
CA THR A 135 -7.03 11.48 14.29
C THR A 135 -5.87 11.98 15.15
N ARG A 136 -4.62 11.91 14.67
CA ARG A 136 -3.47 12.48 15.38
C ARG A 136 -3.41 14.00 15.33
N ARG A 137 -3.80 14.65 14.22
CA ARG A 137 -3.89 16.12 14.14
C ARG A 137 -4.89 16.70 15.14
N SER A 138 -6.00 16.00 15.41
CA SER A 138 -6.98 16.41 16.42
C SER A 138 -6.54 16.14 17.86
N ALA A 139 -5.71 15.12 18.12
CA ALA A 139 -5.22 14.82 19.46
C ALA A 139 -4.06 15.75 19.92
N GLY A 140 -3.36 16.39 18.97
CA GLY A 140 -2.32 17.38 19.26
C GLY A 140 -2.82 18.81 19.45
N ALA A 141 -4.13 19.04 19.38
CA ALA A 141 -4.77 20.36 19.55
C ALA A 141 -5.63 20.37 20.82
N ALA A 142 -5.01 20.18 22.00
CA ALA A 142 -5.63 20.55 23.27
C ALA A 142 -5.11 21.95 23.69
N PRO A 143 -5.98 22.85 24.14
CA PRO A 143 -5.63 24.25 24.39
C PRO A 143 -4.77 24.39 25.65
N GLN A 144 -3.71 25.18 25.55
CA GLN A 144 -3.14 25.83 26.73
C GLN A 144 -4.08 26.99 27.08
N ASN A 145 -4.82 26.83 28.18
CA ASN A 145 -5.35 27.94 28.96
C ASN A 145 -5.40 27.52 30.43
#